data_AF-A0A841RTG6-F1
#
_entry.id   AF-A0A841RTG6-F1
#
_cell.length_a   1.000
_cell.length_b   1.000
_cell.length_c   1.000
_cell.angle_alpha   90.00
_cell.angle_beta   90.00
_cell.angle_gamma   90.00
#
_symmetry.space_group_name_H-M   'P 1'
#
loop_
_entity.id
_entity.type
_entity.pdbx_description
1 polymer ?
#
loop_
_entity_poly.entity_id
_entity_poly.type
_entity_poly.pdbx_seq_one_letter_code
_entity_poly.pdbx_strand_id
1 'polypeptide(L)'
;MKRTIFSLIAACAIILLVWFNLHYSNEEITEGDDLSRILDEIWDEYDILAYSVLTTDSTLYFVIDDTEDKDEVAQSIEKKLEHHDIEEYSLEIHKDYEVAVE
;
A
#
# COMPACT_ATOMS: atom_id res chain seq x y z
N MET A 1 39.73 -31.60 9.01
CA MET A 1 38.28 -31.91 8.95
C MET A 1 37.42 -30.84 9.65
N LYS A 2 37.71 -30.40 10.88
CA LYS A 2 36.89 -29.39 11.57
C LYS A 2 36.84 -28.02 10.86
N ARG A 3 38.00 -27.56 10.35
CA ARG A 3 38.13 -26.26 9.65
C ARG A 3 37.43 -26.24 8.29
N THR A 4 37.42 -27.37 7.58
CA THR A 4 36.76 -27.51 6.27
C THR A 4 35.24 -27.58 6.41
N ILE A 5 34.72 -28.13 7.51
CA ILE A 5 33.28 -28.16 7.82
C ILE A 5 32.77 -26.74 8.13
N PHE A 6 33.51 -25.95 8.90
CA PHE A 6 33.14 -24.57 9.19
C PHE A 6 33.09 -23.69 7.94
N SER A 7 34.05 -23.83 7.02
CA SER A 7 34.03 -23.12 5.74
C SER A 7 32.84 -23.51 4.86
N LEU A 8 32.43 -24.78 4.89
CA LEU A 8 31.28 -25.27 4.13
C LEU A 8 29.96 -24.68 4.67
N ILE A 9 29.81 -24.63 6.00
CA ILE A 9 28.62 -24.04 6.64
C ILE A 9 28.52 -22.54 6.34
N ALA A 10 29.65 -21.81 6.41
CA ALA A 10 29.68 -20.39 6.08
C ALA A 10 29.30 -20.13 4.61
N ALA A 11 29.79 -20.96 3.68
CA ALA A 11 29.44 -20.86 2.27
C ALA A 11 27.93 -21.13 2.04
N CYS A 12 27.37 -22.14 2.69
CA CYS A 12 25.93 -22.41 2.62
C CYS A 12 25.09 -21.26 3.20
N ALA A 13 25.52 -20.64 4.31
CA ALA A 13 24.83 -19.50 4.89
C ALA A 13 24.81 -18.29 3.95
N ILE A 14 25.92 -18.02 3.25
CA ILE A 14 25.99 -16.92 2.27
C ILE A 14 25.07 -17.20 1.08
N ILE A 15 25.04 -18.44 0.58
CA ILE A 15 24.15 -18.84 -0.52
C ILE A 15 22.68 -18.69 -0.11
N LEU A 16 22.32 -19.09 1.12
CA LEU A 16 20.97 -18.92 1.67
C LEU A 16 20.60 -17.44 1.81
N LEU A 17 21.52 -16.58 2.26
CA LEU A 17 21.29 -15.13 2.36
C LEU A 17 21.07 -14.49 0.99
N VAL A 18 21.84 -14.89 -0.03
CA VAL A 18 21.67 -14.41 -1.41
C VAL A 18 20.33 -14.89 -2.00
N TRP A 19 19.96 -16.15 -1.77
CA TRP A 19 18.66 -16.68 -2.19
C TRP A 19 17.49 -15.99 -1.49
N PHE A 20 17.60 -15.73 -0.19
CA PHE A 20 16.56 -15.04 0.58
C PHE A 20 16.38 -13.59 0.10
N ASN A 21 17.48 -12.87 -0.16
CA ASN A 21 17.42 -11.50 -0.71
C ASN A 21 16.88 -11.48 -2.16
N LEU A 22 17.25 -12.45 -3.00
CA LEU A 22 16.72 -12.52 -4.38
C LEU A 22 15.24 -12.92 -4.42
N HIS A 23 14.77 -13.75 -3.48
CA HIS A 23 13.37 -14.13 -3.41
C HIS A 23 12.49 -12.96 -2.93
N TYR A 24 12.97 -12.17 -1.96
CA TYR A 24 12.26 -10.96 -1.49
C TYR A 24 12.38 -9.76 -2.43
N SER A 25 13.48 -9.63 -3.18
CA SER A 25 13.65 -8.51 -4.11
C SER A 25 12.94 -8.73 -5.46
N ASN A 26 12.28 -9.88 -5.65
CA ASN A 26 11.57 -10.25 -6.86
C ASN A 26 10.11 -10.62 -6.56
N GLU A 27 9.53 -10.01 -5.53
CA GLU A 27 8.10 -9.72 -5.56
C GLU A 27 7.91 -8.77 -6.73
N GLU A 28 7.36 -9.30 -7.82
CA GLU A 28 6.59 -8.51 -8.79
C GLU A 28 5.75 -7.55 -7.95
N ILE A 29 6.05 -6.25 -8.02
CA ILE A 29 5.23 -5.19 -7.43
C ILE A 29 3.84 -5.46 -7.99
N THR A 30 3.02 -6.08 -7.16
CA THR A 30 1.69 -6.51 -7.57
C THR A 30 0.81 -5.28 -7.46
N GLU A 31 -0.29 -5.18 -8.22
CA GLU A 31 -1.19 -4.03 -8.15
C GLU A 31 -1.60 -3.66 -6.70
N GLY A 32 -1.61 -4.63 -5.78
CA GLY A 32 -1.83 -4.41 -4.35
C GLY A 32 -0.72 -3.62 -3.63
N ASP A 33 0.54 -3.73 -4.04
CA ASP A 33 1.66 -2.96 -3.47
C ASP A 33 1.63 -1.50 -3.95
N ASP A 34 1.26 -1.28 -5.21
CA ASP A 34 1.08 0.07 -5.74
C ASP A 34 -0.13 0.77 -5.13
N LEU A 35 -1.25 0.05 -4.95
CA LEU A 35 -2.41 0.59 -4.23
C LEU A 35 -2.07 0.94 -2.79
N SER A 36 -1.41 0.02 -2.05
CA SER A 36 -1.02 0.29 -0.65
C SER A 36 -0.17 1.54 -0.54
N ARG A 37 0.79 1.73 -1.45
CA ARG A 37 1.65 2.91 -1.47
C ARG A 37 0.87 4.19 -1.74
N ILE A 38 -0.10 4.17 -2.65
CA ILE A 38 -0.96 5.34 -2.90
C ILE A 38 -1.79 5.68 -1.67
N LEU A 39 -2.35 4.68 -0.99
CA LEU A 39 -3.12 4.88 0.23
C LEU A 39 -2.25 5.48 1.36
N ASP A 40 -1.01 5.01 1.51
CA ASP A 40 -0.05 5.57 2.46
C ASP A 40 0.30 7.04 2.12
N GLU A 41 0.54 7.35 0.84
CA GLU A 41 0.80 8.73 0.40
C GLU A 41 -0.38 9.67 0.68
N ILE A 42 -1.61 9.19 0.44
CA ILE A 42 -2.84 9.98 0.69
C ILE A 42 -3.05 10.20 2.18
N TRP A 43 -2.78 9.20 3.01
CA TRP A 43 -2.82 9.32 4.47
C TRP A 43 -1.82 10.34 5.01
N ASP A 44 -0.62 10.41 4.42
CA ASP A 44 0.40 11.36 4.82
C ASP A 44 0.13 12.80 4.31
N GLU A 45 -0.58 12.94 3.19
CA GLU A 45 -0.86 14.22 2.53
C GLU A 45 -2.10 14.94 3.10
N TYR A 46 -3.09 14.19 3.58
CA TYR A 46 -4.38 14.71 4.06
C TYR A 46 -4.73 14.19 5.45
N ASP A 47 -5.58 14.89 6.19
CA ASP A 47 -6.08 14.43 7.50
C ASP A 47 -7.17 13.34 7.32
N ILE A 48 -6.72 12.14 6.92
CA ILE A 48 -7.54 10.94 6.80
C ILE A 48 -7.73 10.31 8.18
N LEU A 49 -8.97 10.19 8.62
CA LEU A 49 -9.32 9.58 9.91
C LEU A 49 -9.47 8.06 9.80
N ALA A 50 -9.93 7.59 8.65
CA ALA A 50 -10.07 6.17 8.34
C ALA A 50 -10.11 5.93 6.82
N TYR A 51 -9.66 4.76 6.38
CA TYR A 51 -9.93 4.26 5.03
C TYR A 51 -10.15 2.75 5.03
N SER A 52 -10.80 2.26 3.97
CA SER A 52 -10.99 0.83 3.73
C SER A 52 -11.03 0.52 2.24
N VAL A 53 -10.47 -0.63 1.86
CA VAL A 53 -10.60 -1.18 0.50
C VAL A 53 -11.69 -2.23 0.51
N LEU A 54 -12.82 -1.94 -0.11
CA LEU A 54 -13.92 -2.88 -0.28
C LEU A 54 -13.67 -3.72 -1.53
N THR A 55 -13.15 -4.94 -1.33
CA THR A 55 -12.77 -5.84 -2.43
C THR A 55 -13.96 -6.46 -3.16
N THR A 56 -15.19 -6.24 -2.70
CA THR A 56 -16.39 -6.88 -3.26
C THR A 56 -16.91 -6.13 -4.48
N ASP A 57 -16.74 -4.81 -4.48
CA ASP A 57 -17.20 -3.85 -5.46
C ASP A 57 -16.09 -2.92 -5.96
N SER A 58 -14.84 -3.17 -5.55
CA SER A 58 -13.69 -2.33 -5.85
C SER A 58 -13.91 -0.88 -5.44
N THR A 59 -14.37 -0.66 -4.21
CA THR A 59 -14.61 0.69 -3.67
C THR A 59 -13.54 1.07 -2.65
N LEU A 60 -12.90 2.22 -2.85
CA LEU A 60 -12.06 2.85 -1.84
C LEU A 60 -12.92 3.79 -1.01
N TYR A 61 -13.05 3.46 0.28
CA TYR A 61 -13.80 4.26 1.24
C TYR A 61 -12.84 5.08 2.10
N PHE A 62 -13.12 6.36 2.28
CA PHE A 62 -12.35 7.27 3.12
C PHE A 62 -13.25 8.10 4.04
N VAL A 63 -12.79 8.32 5.27
CA VAL A 63 -13.29 9.33 6.19
C VAL A 63 -12.20 10.36 6.38
N ILE A 64 -12.51 11.62 6.10
CA ILE A 64 -11.57 12.74 6.20
C ILE A 64 -12.05 13.74 7.26
N ASP A 65 -11.11 14.44 7.88
CA ASP A 65 -11.44 15.51 8.82
C ASP A 65 -12.31 16.59 8.14
N ASP A 66 -13.12 17.26 8.95
CA ASP A 66 -14.04 18.31 8.51
C ASP A 66 -13.31 19.47 7.80
N THR A 67 -12.04 19.71 8.14
CA THR A 67 -11.22 20.80 7.59
C THR A 67 -10.70 20.57 6.17
N GLU A 68 -10.63 19.33 5.70
CA GLU A 68 -10.13 19.00 4.36
C GLU A 68 -11.11 19.44 3.25
N ASP A 69 -10.69 19.49 1.98
CA ASP A 69 -11.64 19.66 0.87
C ASP A 69 -11.90 18.30 0.19
N LYS A 70 -13.18 17.90 0.17
CA LYS A 70 -13.58 16.59 -0.35
C LYS A 70 -13.26 16.44 -1.85
N ASP A 71 -13.46 17.50 -2.63
CA ASP A 71 -13.23 17.47 -4.08
C ASP A 71 -11.72 17.50 -4.39
N GLU A 72 -10.93 18.20 -3.57
CA GLU A 72 -9.47 18.21 -3.67
C GLU A 72 -8.88 16.82 -3.38
N VAL A 73 -9.29 16.21 -2.26
CA VAL A 73 -8.87 14.85 -1.90
C VAL A 73 -9.27 13.85 -2.99
N ALA A 74 -10.50 13.93 -3.49
CA ALA A 74 -10.98 13.05 -4.56
C ALA A 74 -10.11 13.15 -5.82
N GLN A 75 -9.86 14.37 -6.31
CA GLN A 75 -9.03 14.59 -7.49
C GLN A 75 -7.60 14.12 -7.30
N SER A 76 -7.04 14.26 -6.10
CA SER A 76 -5.69 13.78 -5.79
C SER A 76 -5.61 12.26 -5.86
N ILE A 77 -6.57 11.56 -5.25
CA ILE A 77 -6.67 10.09 -5.29
C ILE A 77 -6.83 9.60 -6.73
N GLU A 78 -7.80 10.13 -7.47
CA GLU A 78 -8.06 9.74 -8.87
C GLU A 78 -6.81 9.91 -9.74
N LYS A 79 -6.09 11.03 -9.59
CA LYS A 79 -4.87 11.30 -10.35
C LYS A 79 -3.74 10.33 -10.00
N LYS A 80 -3.59 9.94 -8.73
CA LYS A 80 -2.59 8.95 -8.32
C LYS A 80 -2.94 7.56 -8.86
N LEU A 81 -4.21 7.15 -8.80
CA LEU A 81 -4.66 5.87 -9.37
C LEU A 81 -4.40 5.82 -10.89
N GLU A 82 -4.75 6.88 -11.62
CA GLU A 82 -4.49 6.99 -13.07
C GLU A 82 -2.99 6.92 -13.38
N HIS A 83 -2.15 7.60 -12.59
CA HIS A 83 -0.70 7.61 -12.80
C HIS A 83 -0.06 6.23 -12.66
N HIS A 84 -0.64 5.36 -11.84
CA HIS A 84 -0.16 4.01 -11.55
C HIS A 84 -0.87 2.92 -12.36
N ASP A 85 -1.75 3.28 -13.31
CA ASP A 85 -2.52 2.34 -14.15
C ASP A 85 -3.32 1.30 -13.32
N ILE A 86 -3.79 1.71 -12.14
CA ILE A 86 -4.60 0.86 -11.26
C ILE A 86 -6.05 0.84 -11.76
N GLU A 87 -6.68 -0.34 -11.74
CA GLU A 87 -8.09 -0.56 -12.12
C GLU A 87 -9.03 0.52 -11.56
N GLU A 88 -10.14 0.79 -12.27
CA GLU A 88 -11.15 1.77 -11.86
C GLU A 88 -11.82 1.37 -10.53
N TYR A 89 -11.21 1.78 -9.41
CA TYR A 89 -11.86 1.76 -8.11
C TYR A 89 -12.92 2.85 -8.05
N SER A 90 -14.10 2.53 -7.52
CA SER A 90 -15.07 3.55 -7.12
C SER A 90 -14.57 4.25 -5.87
N LEU A 91 -14.83 5.56 -5.76
CA LEU A 91 -14.36 6.36 -4.64
C LEU A 91 -15.53 6.87 -3.80
N GLU A 92 -15.54 6.51 -2.52
CA GLU A 92 -16.50 7.01 -1.54
C GLU A 92 -15.75 7.77 -0.44
N ILE A 93 -15.88 9.09 -0.43
CA ILE A 93 -15.27 9.95 0.58
C ILE A 93 -16.38 10.54 1.45
N HIS A 94 -16.18 10.52 2.76
CA HIS A 94 -17.10 11.09 3.73
C HIS A 94 -16.37 12.04 4.68
N LYS A 95 -17.08 13.07 5.13
CA LYS A 95 -16.64 13.89 6.25
C LYS A 95 -16.91 13.20 7.58
N ASP A 96 -16.12 13.47 8.61
CA ASP A 96 -16.29 12.89 9.94
C ASP A 96 -17.73 13.09 10.46
N TYR A 97 -18.28 14.31 10.30
CA TYR A 97 -19.65 14.60 10.69
C TYR A 97 -20.73 13.81 9.92
N GLU A 98 -20.42 13.28 8.73
CA GLU A 98 -21.37 12.51 7.90
C GLU A 98 -21.53 11.08 8.41
N VAL A 99 -20.47 10.52 8.99
CA VAL A 99 -20.43 9.14 9.49
C VAL A 99 -20.91 9.05 10.94
N ALA A 100 -20.80 10.14 11.72
CA ALA A 100 -21.24 10.19 13.12
C ALA A 100 -22.76 10.10 13.33
N VAL A 101 -23.56 10.06 12.26
CA VAL A 101 -25.04 10.11 12.29
C VAL A 101 -25.69 8.76 11.98
N GLU A 102 -24.92 7.73 11.58
CA GLU A 102 -25.40 6.35 11.37
C GLU A 102 -25.24 5.45 12.60
#